data_AF-A0AAD9ZJ40-F1
#
_entry.id   AF-A0AAD9ZJ40-F1
#
_cell.length_a   1.000
_cell.length_b   1.000
_cell.length_c   1.000
_cell.angle_alpha   90.00
_cell.angle_beta   90.00
_cell.angle_gamma   90.00
#
_symmetry.space_group_name_H-M   'P 1'
#
loop_
_entity.id
_entity.type
_entity.pdbx_description
1 polymer ?
#
loop_
_entity_poly.entity_id
_entity_poly.type
_entity_poly.pdbx_seq_one_letter_code
_entity_poly.pdbx_strand_id
1 'polypeptide(L)'
;MDSLQENTTTPTTLTSKYSNRVLIKTIVEPIDGGNRLLEERITIGGWVKSSKEVKKEPLPPPPPTDDHGAAMSSSGGKEKDVSCVEILQSRIPFFRTIIRVLAGTAGGANNYPLRDKLESIIPKPPPPPSTLFLQVSDGSCVATLQVVVESAMASPGTLLPTGTCIWVEGTLKQPSMEGKKAVELRAEKILHVGKVDQDKYPLTRKRLPLDALRDSAHFRPRTTTVASVMRISNALTFATHTFFQINGFLHVQVPVITTIDSEGFSQKFQVTTLTEKADKEDPNTASIEDVSLDVVKSAIKEKSNLVEELKRSDSNKEALAAALQDLRKTNELASQLEAREKSNKANTSEDFFSCQAYLTVSGRLHLESYACALGNVYSFGPRFRAEKSQSPKCVAEMWMVEVEMAFSQLEDAMNCAEDYFKFLCKWVVENCSQDMEFVSKRIDKSIIDRLQSIISTSSEKVTYTEAVRVLEKVTEKAFEIKLQWGVALTTEHLSYLADEIYKGPVIIYDYPKAAKPFYARLNDDGKTVAAFDMVLPKVGRLITGNQNEERIDMLASRIKELGLAREQYEWYMDLRRQGSVKHSGFSLGFDLMLLYTTGLNDVRDVIPFPTSFGKAIN
;
A
#
# COMPACT_ATOMS: atom_id res chain seq x y z
N MET A 1 43.93 1.91 22.75
CA MET A 1 44.15 1.20 24.03
C MET A 1 42.77 0.80 24.51
N ASP A 2 42.34 -0.45 24.50
CA ASP A 2 43.05 -1.71 24.33
C ASP A 2 42.13 -2.76 23.69
N SER A 3 42.80 -3.65 22.96
CA SER A 3 42.44 -5.02 22.57
C SER A 3 41.01 -5.54 22.80
N LEU A 4 40.35 -5.91 21.70
CA LEU A 4 39.60 -7.16 21.67
C LEU A 4 40.12 -8.02 20.52
N GLN A 5 40.63 -9.18 20.91
CA GLN A 5 41.31 -10.18 20.10
C GLN A 5 40.44 -10.71 18.95
N GLU A 6 41.09 -10.88 17.80
CA GLU A 6 40.77 -11.96 16.88
C GLU A 6 40.90 -13.31 17.60
N ASN A 7 39.80 -14.07 17.65
CA ASN A 7 39.76 -15.50 17.33
C ASN A 7 38.39 -16.09 17.72
N THR A 8 37.63 -16.55 16.72
CA THR A 8 37.11 -17.92 16.61
C THR A 8 36.12 -17.99 15.44
N THR A 9 36.47 -18.78 14.43
CA THR A 9 35.61 -19.21 13.33
C THR A 9 34.37 -19.89 13.90
N THR A 10 33.29 -19.13 14.00
CA THR A 10 31.97 -19.64 14.40
C THR A 10 31.32 -20.32 13.19
N PRO A 11 30.60 -21.46 13.35
CA PRO A 11 29.94 -22.10 12.24
C PRO A 11 28.90 -21.13 11.68
N THR A 12 29.07 -20.76 10.41
CA THR A 12 28.18 -19.85 9.68
C THR A 12 26.82 -20.54 9.53
N THR A 13 25.97 -20.47 10.55
CA THR A 13 24.65 -21.08 10.51
C THR A 13 23.78 -20.24 9.57
N LEU A 14 23.81 -20.60 8.29
CA LEU A 14 23.02 -20.00 7.20
C LEU A 14 21.51 -20.26 7.34
N THR A 15 21.14 -21.17 8.24
CA THR A 15 19.77 -21.57 8.51
C THR A 15 19.13 -20.63 9.52
N SER A 16 17.87 -20.26 9.26
CA SER A 16 17.07 -19.53 10.23
C SER A 16 16.87 -20.35 11.50
N LYS A 17 16.84 -19.70 12.67
CA LYS A 17 16.47 -20.33 13.96
C LYS A 17 15.16 -21.12 13.88
N TYR A 18 14.25 -20.72 12.99
CA TYR A 18 12.91 -21.29 12.86
C TYR A 18 12.73 -22.18 11.62
N SER A 19 13.79 -22.41 10.84
CA SER A 19 13.69 -23.19 9.60
C SER A 19 15.06 -23.70 9.14
N ASN A 20 15.12 -24.99 8.82
CA ASN A 20 16.30 -25.62 8.20
C ASN A 20 16.57 -25.12 6.76
N ARG A 21 15.66 -24.33 6.18
CA ARG A 21 15.90 -23.66 4.90
C ARG A 21 16.83 -22.48 5.07
N VAL A 22 17.77 -22.36 4.16
CA VAL A 22 18.58 -21.17 3.92
C VAL A 22 17.75 -20.17 3.13
N LEU A 23 17.74 -18.90 3.55
CA LEU A 23 17.09 -17.84 2.79
C LEU A 23 17.92 -17.51 1.57
N ILE A 24 17.28 -17.34 0.41
CA ILE A 24 18.00 -17.05 -0.85
C ILE A 24 18.84 -15.78 -0.71
N LYS A 25 18.35 -14.76 0.01
CA LYS A 25 19.10 -13.52 0.22
C LYS A 25 20.49 -13.74 0.84
N THR A 26 20.65 -14.70 1.76
CA THR A 26 21.95 -14.92 2.44
C THR A 26 22.97 -15.61 1.53
N ILE A 27 22.52 -16.13 0.39
CA ILE A 27 23.34 -16.75 -0.65
C ILE A 27 23.74 -15.68 -1.68
N VAL A 28 22.77 -14.92 -2.19
CA VAL A 28 22.98 -14.11 -3.41
C VAL A 28 23.28 -12.63 -3.18
N GLU A 29 23.00 -12.09 -2.00
CA GLU A 29 23.24 -10.66 -1.70
C GLU A 29 24.66 -10.30 -1.22
N PRO A 30 25.41 -11.16 -0.52
CA PRO A 30 26.79 -10.86 -0.15
C PRO A 30 27.64 -10.42 -1.35
N ILE A 31 28.68 -9.61 -1.11
CA ILE A 31 29.54 -9.04 -2.16
C ILE A 31 30.16 -10.12 -3.06
N ASP A 32 30.45 -11.29 -2.48
CA ASP A 32 31.00 -12.44 -3.19
C ASP A 32 29.95 -13.26 -3.95
N GLY A 33 28.68 -12.86 -3.94
CA GLY A 33 27.57 -13.53 -4.63
C GLY A 33 27.33 -14.96 -4.17
N GLY A 34 27.79 -15.33 -2.97
CA GLY A 34 27.70 -16.68 -2.43
C GLY A 34 28.87 -17.59 -2.81
N ASN A 35 29.93 -17.07 -3.40
CA ASN A 35 31.13 -17.85 -3.75
C ASN A 35 31.78 -18.55 -2.54
N ARG A 36 31.71 -17.94 -1.35
CA ARG A 36 32.16 -18.58 -0.09
C ARG A 36 31.35 -19.82 0.30
N LEU A 37 30.20 -20.04 -0.33
CA LEU A 37 29.29 -21.17 -0.08
C LEU A 37 29.36 -22.24 -1.17
N LEU A 38 30.34 -22.16 -2.08
CA LEU A 38 30.55 -23.22 -3.08
C LEU A 38 30.82 -24.54 -2.38
N GLU A 39 30.30 -25.63 -2.93
CA GLU A 39 30.35 -26.99 -2.39
C GLU A 39 29.53 -27.21 -1.10
N GLU A 40 28.92 -26.16 -0.54
CA GLU A 40 28.02 -26.34 0.60
C GLU A 40 26.70 -26.97 0.17
N ARG A 41 26.28 -27.95 0.98
CA ARG A 41 25.00 -28.63 0.82
C ARG A 41 23.93 -27.88 1.61
N ILE A 42 22.92 -27.38 0.90
CA ILE A 42 21.89 -26.53 1.48
C ILE A 42 20.49 -26.99 1.12
N THR A 43 19.54 -26.52 1.91
CA THR A 43 18.11 -26.67 1.63
C THR A 43 17.49 -25.30 1.39
N ILE A 44 16.70 -25.15 0.33
CA ILE A 44 15.89 -23.96 0.07
C ILE A 44 14.43 -24.34 -0.19
N GLY A 45 13.55 -23.35 -0.14
CA GLY A 45 12.19 -23.51 -0.63
C GLY A 45 11.63 -22.17 -1.10
N GLY A 46 10.86 -22.18 -2.18
CA GLY A 46 10.35 -20.98 -2.82
C GLY A 46 9.44 -21.32 -3.98
N TRP A 47 9.15 -20.33 -4.83
CA TRP A 47 8.38 -20.51 -6.05
C TRP A 47 9.18 -20.17 -7.30
N VAL A 48 8.86 -20.86 -8.39
CA VAL A 48 9.48 -20.65 -9.71
C VAL A 48 8.97 -19.33 -10.30
N LYS A 49 9.86 -18.36 -10.57
CA LYS A 49 9.53 -17.12 -11.29
C LYS A 49 9.64 -17.28 -12.80
N SER A 50 10.64 -18.02 -13.25
CA SER A 50 10.84 -18.38 -14.65
C SER A 50 11.60 -19.69 -14.76
N SER A 51 11.48 -20.34 -15.90
CA SER A 51 12.07 -21.66 -16.12
C SER A 51 12.51 -21.82 -17.58
N LYS A 52 13.49 -22.70 -17.81
CA LYS A 52 13.97 -23.12 -19.13
C LYS A 52 14.31 -24.61 -19.08
N GLU A 53 13.89 -25.35 -20.10
CA GLU A 53 14.30 -26.74 -20.33
C GLU A 53 15.33 -26.78 -21.46
N VAL A 54 16.41 -27.53 -21.27
CA VAL A 54 17.44 -27.79 -22.29
C VAL A 54 17.52 -29.29 -22.52
N LYS A 55 17.10 -29.76 -23.69
CA LYS A 55 17.16 -31.17 -24.07
C LYS A 55 18.60 -31.55 -24.40
N LYS A 56 19.06 -32.71 -23.94
CA LYS A 56 20.36 -33.28 -24.32
C LYS A 56 20.24 -33.87 -25.73
N GLU A 57 21.25 -33.63 -26.56
CA GLU A 57 21.30 -34.26 -27.90
C GLU A 57 21.42 -35.79 -27.74
N PRO A 58 20.76 -36.57 -28.61
CA PRO A 58 20.97 -38.02 -28.64
C PRO A 58 22.44 -38.30 -28.98
N LEU A 59 23.10 -39.17 -28.20
CA LEU A 59 24.42 -39.69 -28.57
C LEU A 59 24.34 -40.33 -29.96
N PRO A 60 25.29 -40.06 -30.88
CA PRO A 60 25.34 -40.77 -32.15
C PRO A 60 25.49 -42.28 -31.89
N PRO A 61 24.85 -43.15 -32.71
CA PRO A 61 24.98 -44.58 -32.53
C PRO A 61 26.46 -44.98 -32.61
N PRO A 62 26.90 -45.97 -31.80
CA PRO A 62 28.29 -46.43 -31.85
C PRO A 62 28.62 -46.91 -33.28
N PRO A 63 29.85 -46.65 -33.78
CA PRO A 63 30.26 -47.16 -35.09
C PRO A 63 30.19 -48.70 -35.08
N PRO A 64 29.82 -49.32 -36.22
CA PRO A 64 29.79 -50.77 -36.32
C PRO A 64 31.19 -51.32 -35.99
N THR A 65 31.23 -52.29 -35.08
CA THR A 65 32.46 -53.02 -34.76
C THR A 65 32.84 -53.90 -35.94
N ASP A 66 33.96 -53.58 -36.59
CA ASP A 66 34.61 -54.44 -37.57
C ASP A 66 35.16 -55.68 -36.87
N ASP A 67 34.44 -56.79 -36.97
CA ASP A 67 34.87 -58.09 -36.47
C ASP A 67 35.78 -58.75 -37.52
N HIS A 68 37.09 -58.52 -37.38
CA HIS A 68 38.11 -59.28 -38.12
C HIS A 68 38.37 -60.62 -37.42
N GLY A 69 37.68 -61.66 -37.87
CA GLY A 69 37.94 -63.06 -37.49
C GLY A 69 37.89 -63.99 -38.70
N ALA A 70 39.05 -64.45 -39.14
CA ALA A 70 39.19 -65.45 -40.20
C ALA A 70 38.90 -66.87 -39.66
N ALA A 71 38.06 -67.65 -40.35
CA ALA A 71 38.37 -69.04 -40.77
C ALA A 71 37.16 -69.77 -41.40
N MET A 72 37.44 -70.32 -42.60
CA MET A 72 37.01 -71.60 -43.17
C MET A 72 35.57 -71.88 -43.65
N SER A 73 35.58 -72.36 -44.89
CA SER A 73 34.59 -73.07 -45.69
C SER A 73 33.88 -74.25 -45.02
N SER A 74 32.58 -74.42 -45.27
CA SER A 74 32.03 -75.43 -46.21
C SER A 74 30.52 -75.70 -46.00
N SER A 75 29.82 -75.78 -47.14
CA SER A 75 28.62 -76.60 -47.44
C SER A 75 27.33 -76.53 -46.59
N GLY A 76 26.24 -76.10 -47.24
CA GLY A 76 25.17 -77.04 -47.61
C GLY A 76 23.78 -76.88 -46.96
N GLY A 77 22.80 -76.40 -47.77
CA GLY A 77 21.35 -76.71 -47.71
C GLY A 77 20.53 -76.01 -46.60
N LYS A 78 19.27 -75.58 -46.76
CA LYS A 78 18.19 -75.76 -47.75
C LYS A 78 17.19 -74.60 -47.51
N GLU A 79 16.69 -73.92 -48.56
CA GLU A 79 15.27 -73.89 -49.03
C GLU A 79 14.21 -73.67 -47.92
N LYS A 80 13.30 -72.68 -47.96
CA LYS A 80 12.41 -72.26 -49.07
C LYS A 80 11.69 -70.92 -48.78
N ASP A 81 11.59 -70.10 -49.84
CA ASP A 81 10.46 -69.34 -50.40
C ASP A 81 9.34 -68.80 -49.48
N VAL A 82 9.14 -67.47 -49.38
CA VAL A 82 8.62 -66.50 -50.37
C VAL A 82 7.10 -66.55 -50.50
N SER A 83 6.46 -65.40 -50.26
CA SER A 83 5.29 -64.99 -51.05
C SER A 83 5.39 -63.50 -51.35
N CYS A 84 5.62 -63.24 -52.63
CA CYS A 84 5.51 -61.97 -53.33
C CYS A 84 4.09 -61.39 -53.21
N VAL A 85 3.96 -60.06 -53.18
CA VAL A 85 3.27 -59.26 -54.22
C VAL A 85 3.85 -57.84 -54.19
N GLU A 86 4.84 -57.61 -55.06
CA GLU A 86 5.00 -56.50 -56.02
C GLU A 86 3.82 -55.47 -56.07
N ILE A 87 3.96 -54.15 -56.25
CA ILE A 87 4.78 -53.42 -57.22
C ILE A 87 4.51 -51.89 -57.08
N LEU A 88 5.58 -51.09 -57.31
CA LEU A 88 5.68 -49.71 -57.86
C LEU A 88 4.76 -48.59 -57.33
N GLN A 89 5.30 -47.59 -56.62
CA GLN A 89 6.07 -46.40 -57.09
C GLN A 89 5.25 -45.22 -57.64
N SER A 90 5.74 -44.02 -57.27
CA SER A 90 5.52 -42.68 -57.83
C SER A 90 4.26 -41.94 -57.33
N ARG A 91 4.36 -40.90 -56.49
CA ARG A 91 4.86 -39.51 -56.67
C ARG A 91 3.78 -38.52 -57.17
N ILE A 92 3.57 -37.49 -56.33
CA ILE A 92 3.17 -36.08 -56.59
C ILE A 92 1.70 -35.67 -56.29
N PRO A 93 1.48 -34.42 -55.78
CA PRO A 93 0.32 -33.98 -54.99
C PRO A 93 -0.59 -32.97 -55.74
N PHE A 94 -1.52 -32.34 -54.98
CA PHE A 94 -2.41 -31.20 -55.26
C PHE A 94 -3.85 -31.48 -55.76
N PHE A 95 -4.83 -31.05 -54.96
CA PHE A 95 -6.05 -30.26 -55.28
C PHE A 95 -6.75 -29.96 -53.93
N ARG A 96 -6.65 -28.79 -53.32
CA ARG A 96 -7.45 -27.54 -53.50
C ARG A 96 -8.98 -27.74 -53.55
N THR A 97 -9.66 -27.17 -52.53
CA THR A 97 -10.86 -26.30 -52.62
C THR A 97 -12.12 -26.73 -51.83
N ILE A 98 -12.37 -25.99 -50.74
CA ILE A 98 -13.62 -25.32 -50.27
C ILE A 98 -14.97 -26.04 -50.51
N ILE A 99 -15.78 -26.21 -49.45
CA ILE A 99 -17.13 -25.61 -49.30
C ILE A 99 -17.60 -25.69 -47.84
N ARG A 100 -17.94 -24.51 -47.32
CA ARG A 100 -18.78 -24.25 -46.15
C ARG A 100 -20.17 -23.95 -46.70
N VAL A 101 -21.21 -24.24 -45.91
CA VAL A 101 -22.65 -23.92 -46.09
C VAL A 101 -23.50 -25.07 -46.62
N LEU A 102 -24.14 -25.79 -45.68
CA LEU A 102 -25.59 -25.91 -45.62
C LEU A 102 -26.01 -25.99 -44.16
N ALA A 103 -26.79 -25.00 -43.74
CA ALA A 103 -27.36 -24.86 -42.41
C ALA A 103 -28.80 -25.39 -42.41
N GLY A 104 -29.25 -25.87 -41.24
CA GLY A 104 -30.64 -26.17 -40.89
C GLY A 104 -30.99 -27.65 -41.02
N THR A 105 -31.64 -28.34 -40.08
CA THR A 105 -32.48 -27.91 -38.95
C THR A 105 -32.75 -29.09 -38.01
N ALA A 106 -32.94 -28.78 -36.72
CA ALA A 106 -33.84 -29.43 -35.75
C ALA A 106 -33.51 -30.81 -35.14
N GLY A 107 -33.65 -30.85 -33.81
CA GLY A 107 -34.26 -31.98 -33.09
C GLY A 107 -33.28 -32.78 -32.24
N GLY A 108 -33.47 -32.73 -30.92
CA GLY A 108 -32.58 -33.36 -29.97
C GLY A 108 -32.70 -34.88 -29.88
N ALA A 109 -31.60 -35.52 -29.49
CA ALA A 109 -31.56 -36.67 -28.60
C ALA A 109 -30.08 -36.99 -28.34
N ASN A 110 -29.80 -37.38 -27.09
CA ASN A 110 -28.57 -38.03 -26.63
C ASN A 110 -27.76 -38.71 -27.74
N ASN A 111 -26.52 -38.28 -27.90
CA ASN A 111 -25.41 -39.20 -28.17
C ASN A 111 -24.09 -38.49 -27.82
N TYR A 112 -23.52 -38.87 -26.69
CA TYR A 112 -22.10 -38.78 -26.44
C TYR A 112 -21.35 -39.42 -27.61
N PRO A 113 -20.41 -38.73 -28.30
CA PRO A 113 -19.41 -39.47 -29.04
C PRO A 113 -18.41 -40.01 -28.03
N LEU A 114 -18.60 -41.28 -27.67
CA LEU A 114 -17.54 -42.21 -27.29
C LEU A 114 -16.44 -42.16 -28.36
N ARG A 115 -15.55 -41.16 -28.24
CA ARG A 115 -14.31 -41.07 -28.99
C ARG A 115 -13.12 -40.73 -28.08
N ASP A 116 -13.26 -41.10 -26.81
CA ASP A 116 -12.16 -41.30 -25.89
C ASP A 116 -11.99 -42.80 -25.66
N LYS A 117 -10.74 -43.28 -25.76
CA LYS A 117 -10.27 -44.67 -25.70
C LYS A 117 -10.27 -45.44 -27.03
N LEU A 118 -9.42 -45.01 -27.96
CA LEU A 118 -8.45 -45.93 -28.58
C LEU A 118 -7.24 -45.15 -29.16
N GLU A 119 -6.66 -44.23 -28.40
CA GLU A 119 -5.29 -43.78 -28.69
C GLU A 119 -4.30 -44.78 -28.09
N SER A 120 -3.73 -45.59 -28.98
CA SER A 120 -2.43 -46.27 -28.94
C SER A 120 -1.96 -46.84 -27.58
N ILE A 121 -2.02 -48.17 -27.46
CA ILE A 121 -1.24 -49.00 -26.53
C ILE A 121 0.23 -49.09 -27.01
N ILE A 122 0.77 -48.00 -27.58
CA ILE A 122 2.20 -47.88 -27.87
C ILE A 122 2.73 -46.95 -26.77
N PRO A 123 3.61 -47.41 -25.87
CA PRO A 123 4.27 -46.51 -24.93
C PRO A 123 4.95 -45.42 -25.75
N LYS A 124 4.51 -44.16 -25.58
CA LYS A 124 5.26 -43.02 -26.12
C LYS A 124 6.70 -43.17 -25.58
N PRO A 125 7.74 -43.10 -26.44
CA PRO A 125 9.11 -43.21 -25.97
C PRO A 125 9.34 -42.15 -24.88
N PRO A 126 10.11 -42.49 -23.82
CA PRO A 126 10.39 -41.54 -22.76
C PRO A 126 10.99 -40.27 -23.39
N PRO A 127 10.59 -39.07 -22.94
CA PRO A 127 11.15 -37.84 -23.46
C PRO A 127 12.68 -37.86 -23.30
N PRO A 128 13.44 -37.32 -24.27
CA PRO A 128 14.89 -37.31 -24.19
C PRO A 128 15.34 -36.62 -22.89
N PRO A 129 16.43 -37.08 -22.25
CA PRO A 129 16.91 -36.49 -21.01
C PRO A 129 17.17 -35.00 -21.22
N SER A 130 16.79 -34.20 -20.24
CA SER A 130 16.87 -32.74 -20.30
C SER A 130 17.30 -32.19 -18.95
N THR A 131 17.88 -31.00 -18.96
CA THR A 131 18.24 -30.25 -17.76
C THR A 131 17.29 -29.05 -17.64
N LEU A 132 16.69 -28.90 -16.47
CA LEU A 132 15.76 -27.83 -16.12
C LEU A 132 16.51 -26.76 -15.33
N PHE A 133 16.36 -25.51 -15.76
CA PHE A 133 16.91 -24.33 -15.10
C PHE A 133 15.76 -23.50 -14.54
N LEU A 134 15.59 -23.54 -13.22
CA LEU A 134 14.51 -22.84 -12.51
C LEU A 134 15.07 -21.59 -11.83
N GLN A 135 14.44 -20.44 -12.05
CA GLN A 135 14.68 -19.22 -11.26
C GLN A 135 13.75 -19.22 -10.08
N VAL A 136 14.29 -19.44 -8.89
CA VAL A 136 13.51 -19.60 -7.66
C VAL A 136 13.62 -18.32 -6.84
N SER A 137 12.48 -17.90 -6.30
CA SER A 137 12.40 -16.82 -5.32
C SER A 137 11.67 -17.33 -4.08
N ASP A 138 12.13 -16.90 -2.92
CA ASP A 138 11.47 -17.11 -1.63
C ASP A 138 10.90 -15.81 -1.06
N GLY A 139 10.98 -14.71 -1.83
CA GLY A 139 10.57 -13.36 -1.42
C GLY A 139 11.56 -12.61 -0.54
N SER A 140 12.67 -13.21 -0.12
CA SER A 140 13.63 -12.61 0.81
C SER A 140 14.44 -11.44 0.22
N CYS A 141 14.61 -11.41 -1.11
CA CYS A 141 15.34 -10.37 -1.86
C CYS A 141 14.76 -10.21 -3.29
N VAL A 142 15.32 -9.29 -4.07
CA VAL A 142 14.98 -9.09 -5.49
C VAL A 142 15.51 -10.23 -6.36
N ALA A 143 16.73 -10.68 -6.06
CA ALA A 143 17.43 -11.70 -6.82
C ALA A 143 16.76 -13.08 -6.71
N THR A 144 17.05 -13.93 -7.69
CA THR A 144 16.58 -15.32 -7.73
C THR A 144 17.76 -16.27 -7.73
N LEU A 145 17.63 -17.40 -7.04
CA LEU A 145 18.62 -18.47 -7.13
C LEU A 145 18.31 -19.36 -8.35
N GLN A 146 19.33 -19.66 -9.14
CA GLN A 146 19.22 -20.68 -10.18
C GLN A 146 19.27 -22.07 -9.55
N VAL A 147 18.24 -22.86 -9.77
CA VAL A 147 18.22 -24.29 -9.42
C VAL A 147 18.29 -25.12 -10.69
N VAL A 148 19.23 -26.06 -10.73
CA VAL A 148 19.44 -26.99 -11.84
C VAL A 148 18.91 -28.36 -11.45
N VAL A 149 18.00 -28.90 -12.25
CA VAL A 149 17.32 -30.18 -11.99
C VAL A 149 17.40 -31.05 -13.24
N GLU A 150 17.86 -32.29 -13.10
CA GLU A 150 17.83 -33.26 -14.20
C GLU A 150 16.43 -33.85 -14.35
N SER A 151 15.93 -34.02 -15.58
CA SER A 151 14.58 -34.54 -15.83
C SER A 151 14.36 -35.97 -15.35
N ALA A 152 15.44 -36.70 -15.03
CA ALA A 152 15.37 -37.99 -14.36
C ALA A 152 14.85 -37.89 -12.90
N MET A 153 15.04 -36.74 -12.24
CA MET A 153 14.59 -36.53 -10.86
C MET A 153 13.12 -36.14 -10.77
N ALA A 154 12.63 -35.35 -11.73
CA ALA A 154 11.26 -34.84 -11.72
C ALA A 154 10.78 -34.48 -13.13
N SER A 155 9.47 -34.68 -13.37
CA SER A 155 8.84 -34.37 -14.64
C SER A 155 8.84 -32.85 -14.94
N PRO A 156 9.32 -32.40 -16.11
CA PRO A 156 9.35 -30.99 -16.48
C PRO A 156 7.97 -30.31 -16.36
N GLY A 157 6.90 -30.98 -16.80
CA GLY A 157 5.54 -30.44 -16.76
C GLY A 157 5.06 -30.08 -15.35
N THR A 158 5.62 -30.70 -14.31
CA THR A 158 5.26 -30.42 -12.92
C THR A 158 6.03 -29.25 -12.29
N LEU A 159 7.20 -28.90 -12.83
CA LEU A 159 8.11 -27.93 -12.22
C LEU A 159 8.23 -26.61 -13.01
N LEU A 160 8.07 -26.67 -14.32
CA LEU A 160 8.23 -25.50 -15.20
C LEU A 160 7.19 -24.38 -14.99
N PRO A 161 5.92 -24.63 -14.59
CA PRO A 161 4.95 -23.56 -14.44
C PRO A 161 5.39 -22.45 -13.46
N THR A 162 5.24 -21.19 -13.87
CA THR A 162 5.47 -20.03 -12.98
C THR A 162 4.54 -20.10 -11.78
N GLY A 163 5.09 -19.84 -10.59
CA GLY A 163 4.39 -19.88 -9.30
C GLY A 163 4.47 -21.23 -8.59
N THR A 164 4.95 -22.29 -9.27
CA THR A 164 5.11 -23.63 -8.67
C THR A 164 5.98 -23.55 -7.44
N CYS A 165 5.47 -24.04 -6.30
CA CYS A 165 6.22 -24.08 -5.06
C CYS A 165 7.05 -25.36 -4.99
N ILE A 166 8.35 -25.20 -4.73
CA ILE A 166 9.31 -26.29 -4.64
C ILE A 166 10.11 -26.21 -3.35
N TRP A 167 10.56 -27.37 -2.90
CA TRP A 167 11.56 -27.53 -1.86
C TRP A 167 12.72 -28.31 -2.46
N VAL A 168 13.95 -27.84 -2.24
CA VAL A 168 15.14 -28.37 -2.90
C VAL A 168 16.25 -28.51 -1.90
N GLU A 169 16.85 -29.69 -1.87
CA GLU A 169 18.12 -29.98 -1.21
C GLU A 169 19.15 -30.28 -2.29
N GLY A 170 20.34 -29.68 -2.16
CA GLY A 170 21.38 -29.82 -3.17
C GLY A 170 22.65 -29.10 -2.78
N THR A 171 23.60 -29.10 -3.71
CA THR A 171 24.93 -28.50 -3.50
C THR A 171 25.11 -27.25 -4.36
N LEU A 172 25.62 -26.17 -3.76
CA LEU A 172 25.98 -24.96 -4.48
C LEU A 172 27.22 -25.18 -5.34
N LYS A 173 27.15 -24.76 -6.60
CA LYS A 173 28.21 -24.95 -7.60
C LYS A 173 28.43 -23.68 -8.39
N GLN A 174 29.59 -23.61 -9.03
CA GLN A 174 29.80 -22.63 -10.09
C GLN A 174 28.81 -22.90 -11.24
N PRO A 175 28.26 -21.85 -11.87
CA PRO A 175 27.30 -22.00 -12.95
C PRO A 175 27.85 -22.84 -14.10
N SER A 176 27.03 -23.75 -14.62
CA SER A 176 27.37 -24.60 -15.77
C SER A 176 27.41 -23.86 -17.11
N MET A 177 26.83 -22.66 -17.18
CA MET A 177 26.85 -21.80 -18.36
C MET A 177 27.41 -20.43 -17.97
N GLU A 178 28.28 -19.84 -18.81
CA GLU A 178 28.72 -18.46 -18.63
C GLU A 178 27.50 -17.52 -18.61
N GLY A 179 27.40 -16.72 -17.55
CA GLY A 179 26.26 -15.84 -17.33
C GLY A 179 26.46 -14.91 -16.14
N LYS A 180 25.49 -14.05 -15.87
CA LYS A 180 25.56 -13.02 -14.81
C LYS A 180 25.45 -13.55 -13.37
N LYS A 181 25.45 -14.87 -13.15
CA LYS A 181 25.20 -15.47 -11.83
C LYS A 181 26.50 -15.94 -11.22
N ALA A 182 26.68 -15.71 -9.93
CA ALA A 182 27.85 -16.17 -9.20
C ALA A 182 27.76 -17.67 -8.85
N VAL A 183 26.56 -18.18 -8.52
CA VAL A 183 26.35 -19.57 -8.11
C VAL A 183 25.04 -20.16 -8.67
N GLU A 184 24.97 -21.50 -8.73
CA GLU A 184 23.76 -22.28 -8.98
C GLU A 184 23.61 -23.40 -7.94
N LEU A 185 22.38 -23.76 -7.61
CA LEU A 185 22.09 -24.92 -6.76
C LEU A 185 21.80 -26.14 -7.64
N ARG A 186 22.67 -27.15 -7.59
CA ARG A 186 22.40 -28.43 -8.27
C ARG A 186 21.57 -29.31 -7.35
N ALA A 187 20.34 -29.59 -7.77
CA ALA A 187 19.41 -30.37 -6.97
C ALA A 187 19.89 -31.82 -6.83
N GLU A 188 19.84 -32.33 -5.61
CA GLU A 188 19.99 -33.76 -5.29
C GLU A 188 18.64 -34.37 -4.94
N LYS A 189 17.79 -33.58 -4.28
CA LYS A 189 16.42 -33.93 -3.93
C LYS A 189 15.52 -32.73 -4.19
N ILE A 190 14.38 -32.98 -4.83
CA ILE A 190 13.37 -31.98 -5.11
C ILE A 190 11.99 -32.50 -4.72
N LEU A 191 11.21 -31.67 -4.03
CA LEU A 191 9.81 -31.93 -3.72
C LEU A 191 8.95 -30.86 -4.40
N HIS A 192 7.94 -31.32 -5.12
CA HIS A 192 6.87 -30.47 -5.61
C HIS A 192 5.87 -30.24 -4.48
N VAL A 193 5.88 -29.03 -3.91
CA VAL A 193 5.10 -28.69 -2.71
C VAL A 193 3.71 -28.16 -3.09
N GLY A 194 3.62 -27.31 -4.11
CA GLY A 194 2.36 -26.66 -4.50
C GLY A 194 2.24 -26.50 -6.00
N LYS A 195 1.16 -27.07 -6.55
CA LYS A 195 0.80 -27.02 -7.97
C LYS A 195 0.23 -25.65 -8.35
N VAL A 196 0.42 -25.28 -9.62
CA VAL A 196 -0.22 -24.11 -10.23
C VAL A 196 -1.05 -24.54 -11.42
N ASP A 197 -2.32 -24.16 -11.42
CA ASP A 197 -3.20 -24.20 -12.59
C ASP A 197 -2.89 -22.96 -13.45
N GLN A 198 -2.18 -23.17 -14.57
CA GLN A 198 -1.69 -22.07 -15.42
C GLN A 198 -2.80 -21.20 -16.00
N ASP A 199 -3.98 -21.79 -16.23
CA ASP A 199 -5.12 -21.10 -16.84
C ASP A 199 -5.81 -20.16 -15.84
N LYS A 200 -5.71 -20.46 -14.54
CA LYS A 200 -6.34 -19.67 -13.46
C LYS A 200 -5.36 -18.77 -12.70
N TYR A 201 -4.06 -19.05 -12.78
CA TYR A 201 -3.08 -18.28 -12.03
C TYR A 201 -2.84 -16.90 -12.66
N PRO A 202 -3.14 -15.79 -11.96
CA PRO A 202 -3.10 -14.47 -12.58
C PRO A 202 -1.70 -14.06 -13.03
N LEU A 203 -0.65 -14.54 -12.34
CA LEU A 203 0.74 -14.15 -12.59
C LEU A 203 1.44 -14.96 -13.69
N THR A 204 0.71 -15.79 -14.46
CA THR A 204 1.29 -16.52 -15.60
C THR A 204 1.73 -15.58 -16.73
N ARG A 205 1.14 -14.38 -16.83
CA ARG A 205 1.50 -13.37 -17.83
C ARG A 205 2.77 -12.62 -17.43
N LYS A 206 3.70 -12.46 -18.38
CA LYS A 206 5.05 -11.93 -18.11
C LYS A 206 5.11 -10.46 -17.66
N ARG A 207 4.03 -9.68 -17.84
CA ARG A 207 3.89 -8.29 -17.35
C ARG A 207 2.42 -7.97 -17.12
N LEU A 208 2.11 -7.57 -15.89
CA LEU A 208 0.79 -7.07 -15.51
C LEU A 208 0.96 -5.64 -15.01
N PRO A 209 0.08 -4.71 -15.42
CA PRO A 209 0.08 -3.37 -14.86
C PRO A 209 -0.38 -3.43 -13.39
N LEU A 210 0.01 -2.42 -12.59
CA LEU A 210 -0.21 -2.43 -11.13
C LEU A 210 -1.69 -2.38 -10.76
N ASP A 211 -2.49 -1.65 -11.54
CA ASP A 211 -3.95 -1.59 -11.40
C ASP A 211 -4.60 -2.97 -11.53
N ALA A 212 -4.24 -3.77 -12.54
CA ALA A 212 -4.74 -5.14 -12.72
C ALA A 212 -4.31 -6.08 -11.58
N LEU A 213 -3.16 -5.81 -10.95
CA LEU A 213 -2.70 -6.60 -9.80
C LEU A 213 -3.52 -6.34 -8.54
N ARG A 214 -4.25 -5.22 -8.44
CA ARG A 214 -5.10 -4.89 -7.28
C ARG A 214 -6.27 -5.86 -7.15
N ASP A 215 -6.81 -6.37 -8.26
CA ASP A 215 -7.87 -7.39 -8.27
C ASP A 215 -7.37 -8.76 -7.80
N SER A 216 -6.05 -8.94 -7.68
CA SER A 216 -5.40 -10.15 -7.17
C SER A 216 -4.43 -9.82 -6.02
N ALA A 217 -4.91 -9.01 -5.06
CA ALA A 217 -4.14 -8.53 -3.92
C ALA A 217 -3.42 -9.64 -3.13
N HIS A 218 -4.04 -10.82 -3.00
CA HIS A 218 -3.47 -11.99 -2.32
C HIS A 218 -2.31 -12.66 -3.09
N PHE A 219 -2.18 -12.45 -4.41
CA PHE A 219 -1.09 -13.01 -5.21
C PHE A 219 -0.01 -11.98 -5.58
N ARG A 220 -0.36 -10.70 -5.73
CA ARG A 220 0.58 -9.67 -6.18
C ARG A 220 1.88 -9.55 -5.37
N PRO A 221 1.97 -9.91 -4.07
CA PRO A 221 3.25 -9.94 -3.34
C PRO A 221 4.32 -10.86 -3.95
N ARG A 222 3.95 -11.80 -4.83
CA ARG A 222 4.92 -12.64 -5.56
C ARG A 222 5.56 -11.93 -6.76
N THR A 223 5.04 -10.77 -7.17
CA THR A 223 5.68 -9.90 -8.17
C THR A 223 6.85 -9.16 -7.54
N THR A 224 7.89 -8.87 -8.34
CA THR A 224 9.09 -8.22 -7.79
C THR A 224 8.80 -6.82 -7.26
N THR A 225 7.98 -6.02 -7.97
CA THR A 225 7.63 -4.67 -7.54
C THR A 225 6.94 -4.65 -6.19
N VAL A 226 5.86 -5.42 -6.00
CA VAL A 226 5.15 -5.41 -4.71
C VAL A 226 6.02 -5.99 -3.60
N ALA A 227 6.79 -7.06 -3.86
CA ALA A 227 7.71 -7.61 -2.86
C ALA A 227 8.76 -6.57 -2.42
N SER A 228 9.33 -5.81 -3.34
CA SER A 228 10.29 -4.73 -3.04
C SER A 228 9.66 -3.64 -2.19
N VAL A 229 8.45 -3.21 -2.53
CA VAL A 229 7.71 -2.21 -1.74
C VAL A 229 7.44 -2.71 -0.33
N MET A 230 7.04 -3.98 -0.16
CA MET A 230 6.80 -4.56 1.17
C MET A 230 8.09 -4.68 2.00
N ARG A 231 9.24 -4.99 1.38
CA ARG A 231 10.54 -5.00 2.08
C ARG A 231 10.98 -3.59 2.49
N ILE A 232 10.79 -2.60 1.63
CA ILE A 232 11.04 -1.18 1.94
C ILE A 232 10.11 -0.72 3.09
N SER A 233 8.83 -1.09 3.05
CA SER A 233 7.85 -0.83 4.12
C SER A 233 8.29 -1.42 5.46
N ASN A 234 8.73 -2.68 5.46
CA ASN A 234 9.29 -3.29 6.66
C ASN A 234 10.51 -2.52 7.18
N ALA A 235 11.44 -2.12 6.30
CA ALA A 235 12.62 -1.35 6.68
C ALA A 235 12.26 0.02 7.25
N LEU A 236 11.33 0.75 6.64
CA LEU A 236 10.83 2.05 7.13
C LEU A 236 10.08 1.94 8.46
N THR A 237 9.33 0.85 8.66
CA THR A 237 8.67 0.55 9.93
C THR A 237 9.70 0.40 11.04
N PHE A 238 10.73 -0.40 10.80
CA PHE A 238 11.83 -0.58 11.75
C PHE A 238 12.63 0.71 11.98
N ALA A 239 12.90 1.46 10.92
CA ALA A 239 13.56 2.77 10.98
C ALA A 239 12.78 3.77 11.83
N THR A 240 11.45 3.78 11.70
CA THR A 240 10.58 4.65 12.50
C THR A 240 10.75 4.38 13.99
N HIS A 241 10.64 3.11 14.40
CA HIS A 241 10.84 2.76 15.80
C HIS A 241 12.27 3.06 16.27
N THR A 242 13.27 2.81 15.42
CA THR A 242 14.67 3.09 15.74
C THR A 242 14.88 4.58 15.97
N PHE A 243 14.45 5.45 15.05
CA PHE A 243 14.59 6.90 15.17
C PHE A 243 14.02 7.42 16.50
N PHE A 244 12.80 7.04 16.83
CA PHE A 244 12.18 7.52 18.05
C PHE A 244 12.84 6.95 19.30
N GLN A 245 13.18 5.66 19.32
CA GLN A 245 13.82 5.03 20.48
C GLN A 245 15.23 5.58 20.76
N ILE A 246 16.05 5.80 19.73
CA ILE A 246 17.41 6.37 19.94
C ILE A 246 17.35 7.83 20.42
N ASN A 247 16.27 8.55 20.11
CA ASN A 247 16.02 9.91 20.56
C ASN A 247 15.18 9.98 21.86
N GLY A 248 14.99 8.86 22.56
CA GLY A 248 14.36 8.82 23.88
C GLY A 248 12.83 8.93 23.89
N PHE A 249 12.17 8.77 22.75
CA PHE A 249 10.71 8.76 22.68
C PHE A 249 10.13 7.40 23.10
N LEU A 250 8.96 7.42 23.75
CA LEU A 250 8.23 6.22 24.13
C LEU A 250 7.07 5.95 23.16
N HIS A 251 6.94 4.68 22.75
CA HIS A 251 5.83 4.26 21.89
C HIS A 251 4.55 4.09 22.71
N VAL A 252 3.47 4.74 22.28
CA VAL A 252 2.16 4.70 22.91
C VAL A 252 1.12 4.21 21.89
N GLN A 253 0.40 3.17 22.27
CA GLN A 253 -0.75 2.70 21.51
C GLN A 253 -1.98 3.52 21.89
N VAL A 254 -2.47 4.31 20.94
CA VAL A 254 -3.67 5.14 21.11
C VAL A 254 -4.94 4.41 20.65
N PRO A 255 -6.12 4.74 21.20
CA PRO A 255 -7.38 4.09 20.82
C PRO A 255 -7.70 4.25 19.33
N VAL A 256 -8.17 3.16 18.70
CA VAL A 256 -8.70 3.18 17.33
C VAL A 256 -10.17 3.58 17.30
N ILE A 257 -10.96 3.11 18.27
CA ILE A 257 -12.35 3.51 18.45
C ILE A 257 -12.36 4.74 19.36
N THR A 258 -13.08 5.78 18.96
CA THR A 258 -13.18 7.04 19.71
C THR A 258 -14.59 7.62 19.64
N THR A 259 -14.97 8.39 20.66
CA THR A 259 -16.20 9.19 20.68
C THR A 259 -15.96 10.64 20.28
N ILE A 260 -14.69 11.00 20.03
CA ILE A 260 -14.24 12.38 19.90
C ILE A 260 -13.97 12.70 18.43
N ASP A 261 -14.34 13.91 18.03
CA ASP A 261 -13.83 14.48 16.79
C ASP A 261 -12.51 15.19 17.05
N SER A 262 -11.38 14.59 16.67
CA SER A 262 -10.09 15.24 16.85
C SER A 262 -9.87 16.37 15.84
N GLU A 263 -10.40 16.31 14.62
CA GLU A 263 -10.14 17.33 13.59
C GLU A 263 -11.29 18.35 13.43
N GLY A 264 -12.51 18.04 13.90
CA GLY A 264 -13.69 18.92 13.89
C GLY A 264 -14.39 19.10 12.54
N PHE A 265 -13.78 18.62 11.45
CA PHE A 265 -14.28 18.82 10.07
C PHE A 265 -14.18 17.57 9.17
N SER A 266 -13.75 16.43 9.72
CA SER A 266 -13.48 15.23 8.92
C SER A 266 -14.69 14.30 8.87
N GLN A 267 -14.94 13.67 7.71
CA GLN A 267 -15.93 12.60 7.60
C GLN A 267 -15.38 11.33 8.27
N LYS A 268 -16.15 10.74 9.19
CA LYS A 268 -15.74 9.61 10.03
C LYS A 268 -16.57 8.37 9.72
N PHE A 269 -15.97 7.19 9.91
CA PHE A 269 -16.72 5.93 9.95
C PHE A 269 -17.34 5.75 11.33
N GLN A 270 -18.66 5.64 11.39
CA GLN A 270 -19.36 5.27 12.63
C GLN A 270 -19.15 3.78 12.92
N VAL A 271 -18.88 3.46 14.17
CA VAL A 271 -18.77 2.09 14.69
C VAL A 271 -20.02 1.80 15.50
N THR A 272 -20.81 0.82 15.05
CA THR A 272 -22.08 0.45 15.68
C THR A 272 -22.31 -1.05 15.61
N THR A 273 -22.98 -1.59 16.63
CA THR A 273 -23.47 -2.98 16.67
C THR A 273 -24.95 -3.10 16.33
N LEU A 274 -25.63 -1.96 16.20
CA LEU A 274 -27.03 -1.92 15.82
C LEU A 274 -27.13 -2.35 14.35
N THR A 275 -28.07 -3.26 14.09
CA THR A 275 -28.47 -3.59 12.73
C THR A 275 -29.56 -2.60 12.34
N GLU A 276 -29.35 -1.84 11.26
CA GLU A 276 -30.43 -1.06 10.67
C GLU A 276 -31.57 -2.01 10.31
N LYS A 277 -32.66 -2.01 11.09
CA LYS A 277 -33.94 -2.50 10.59
C LYS A 277 -34.28 -1.55 9.45
N ALA A 278 -34.20 -2.04 8.22
CA ALA A 278 -34.48 -1.29 7.02
C ALA A 278 -35.96 -0.87 7.00
N ASP A 279 -36.28 0.22 7.69
CA ASP A 279 -37.47 0.99 7.38
C ASP A 279 -37.19 1.69 6.05
N LYS A 280 -38.00 1.35 5.04
CA LYS A 280 -37.95 1.95 3.71
C LYS A 280 -38.18 3.46 3.85
N GLU A 281 -37.11 4.25 3.85
CA GLU A 281 -37.23 5.69 3.66
C GLU A 281 -37.63 5.98 2.21
N ASP A 282 -38.67 6.80 2.07
CA ASP A 282 -39.29 7.25 0.83
C ASP A 282 -38.28 8.12 0.02
N PRO A 283 -38.12 7.98 -1.32
CA PRO A 283 -37.02 8.58 -2.08
C PRO A 283 -37.04 10.11 -2.23
N ASN A 284 -37.86 10.83 -1.47
CA ASN A 284 -38.12 12.27 -1.67
C ASN A 284 -37.48 13.21 -0.62
N THR A 285 -36.64 12.72 0.28
CA THR A 285 -35.83 13.59 1.15
C THR A 285 -34.52 13.95 0.43
N ALA A 286 -34.60 14.98 -0.40
CA ALA A 286 -33.42 15.70 -0.87
C ALA A 286 -32.54 16.10 0.33
N SER A 287 -31.22 15.99 0.16
CA SER A 287 -30.19 16.38 1.12
C SER A 287 -30.39 17.84 1.57
N ILE A 288 -30.99 18.01 2.74
CA ILE A 288 -30.93 19.28 3.47
C ILE A 288 -29.55 19.32 4.11
N GLU A 289 -28.81 20.40 3.85
CA GLU A 289 -27.57 20.75 4.54
C GLU A 289 -27.72 20.55 6.06
N ASP A 290 -26.63 20.22 6.75
CA ASP A 290 -26.61 19.92 8.18
C ASP A 290 -26.92 21.19 9.01
N VAL A 291 -28.19 21.59 9.04
CA VAL A 291 -28.67 22.76 9.79
C VAL A 291 -28.84 22.36 11.25
N SER A 292 -27.94 22.82 12.11
CA SER A 292 -28.01 22.61 13.56
C SER A 292 -29.35 23.12 14.12
N LEU A 293 -29.96 22.34 15.03
CA LEU A 293 -31.19 22.68 15.72
C LEU A 293 -31.09 24.07 16.42
N ASP A 294 -29.90 24.46 16.88
CA ASP A 294 -29.66 25.75 17.51
C ASP A 294 -29.76 26.92 16.53
N VAL A 295 -29.37 26.71 15.27
CA VAL A 295 -29.53 27.70 14.19
C VAL A 295 -31.01 27.89 13.86
N VAL A 296 -31.77 26.78 13.79
CA VAL A 296 -33.22 26.84 13.55
C VAL A 296 -33.95 27.51 14.72
N LYS A 297 -33.58 27.20 15.97
CA LYS A 297 -34.12 27.87 17.17
C LYS A 297 -33.82 29.36 17.20
N SER A 298 -32.62 29.77 16.77
CA SER A 298 -32.25 31.18 16.64
C SER A 298 -33.08 31.88 15.56
N ALA A 299 -33.28 31.24 14.40
CA ALA A 299 -34.15 31.75 13.34
C ALA A 299 -35.61 31.86 13.77
N ILE A 300 -36.14 30.91 14.56
CA ILE A 300 -37.49 30.99 15.15
C ILE A 300 -37.62 32.23 16.03
N LYS A 301 -36.60 32.53 16.86
CA LYS A 301 -36.61 33.71 17.73
C LYS A 301 -36.64 35.01 16.93
N GLU A 302 -35.82 35.11 15.88
CA GLU A 302 -35.77 36.28 15.00
C GLU A 302 -37.10 36.48 14.24
N LYS A 303 -37.64 35.40 13.66
CA LYS A 303 -38.93 35.42 12.95
C LYS A 303 -40.11 35.71 13.89
N SER A 304 -40.05 35.26 15.15
CA SER A 304 -41.05 35.60 16.17
C SER A 304 -41.04 37.08 16.52
N ASN A 305 -39.85 37.68 16.65
CA ASN A 305 -39.72 39.12 16.89
C ASN A 305 -40.29 39.94 15.72
N LEU A 306 -40.02 39.53 14.49
CA LEU A 306 -40.56 40.16 13.28
C LEU A 306 -42.09 40.11 13.24
N VAL A 307 -42.69 38.97 13.59
CA VAL A 307 -44.15 38.83 13.68
C VAL A 307 -44.74 39.77 14.74
N GLU A 308 -44.11 39.94 15.90
CA GLU A 308 -44.57 40.86 16.94
C GLU A 308 -44.46 42.33 16.54
N GLU A 309 -43.43 42.70 15.79
CA GLU A 309 -43.28 44.05 15.24
C GLU A 309 -44.35 44.36 14.18
N LEU A 310 -44.62 43.40 13.29
CA LEU A 310 -45.66 43.51 12.26
C LEU A 310 -47.09 43.51 12.82
N LYS A 311 -47.32 42.95 14.01
CA LYS A 311 -48.61 43.06 14.72
C LYS A 311 -48.84 44.44 15.34
N ARG A 312 -47.78 45.18 15.66
CA ARG A 312 -47.85 46.52 16.29
C ARG A 312 -48.00 47.65 15.28
N SER A 313 -47.58 47.41 14.04
CA SER A 313 -47.76 48.34 12.92
C SER A 313 -48.97 47.88 12.09
N ASP A 314 -50.12 48.55 12.22
CA ASP A 314 -51.35 48.24 11.48
C ASP A 314 -51.25 48.36 9.93
N SER A 315 -50.04 48.39 9.35
CA SER A 315 -49.78 48.88 8.00
C SER A 315 -49.51 47.82 6.91
N ASN A 316 -49.49 46.51 7.20
CA ASN A 316 -49.41 45.51 6.12
C ASN A 316 -49.89 44.09 6.50
N LYS A 317 -51.17 43.79 6.27
CA LYS A 317 -51.79 42.47 6.56
C LYS A 317 -51.17 41.31 5.76
N GLU A 318 -50.69 41.59 4.56
CA GLU A 318 -50.09 40.58 3.68
C GLU A 318 -48.69 40.19 4.15
N ALA A 319 -47.88 41.17 4.59
CA ALA A 319 -46.57 40.92 5.19
C ALA A 319 -46.68 40.13 6.51
N LEU A 320 -47.68 40.43 7.34
CA LEU A 320 -47.95 39.67 8.57
C LEU A 320 -48.34 38.21 8.27
N ALA A 321 -49.16 37.98 7.24
CA ALA A 321 -49.54 36.63 6.82
C ALA A 321 -48.33 35.82 6.32
N ALA A 322 -47.45 36.44 5.53
CA ALA A 322 -46.21 35.81 5.05
C ALA A 322 -45.25 35.47 6.21
N ALA A 323 -45.05 36.41 7.15
CA ALA A 323 -44.20 36.20 8.32
C ALA A 323 -44.72 35.09 9.24
N LEU A 324 -46.04 34.99 9.43
CA LEU A 324 -46.67 33.90 10.18
C LEU A 324 -46.51 32.54 9.49
N GLN A 325 -46.60 32.50 8.17
CA GLN A 325 -46.40 31.28 7.40
C GLN A 325 -44.94 30.80 7.46
N ASP A 326 -43.98 31.73 7.36
CA ASP A 326 -42.56 31.43 7.47
C ASP A 326 -42.17 30.95 8.88
N LEU A 327 -42.70 31.59 9.92
CA LEU A 327 -42.54 31.15 11.31
C LEU A 327 -43.11 29.73 11.52
N ARG A 328 -44.28 29.41 10.94
CA ARG A 328 -44.86 28.06 11.00
C ARG A 328 -43.95 27.01 10.36
N LYS A 329 -43.47 27.26 9.13
CA LYS A 329 -42.55 26.34 8.43
C LYS A 329 -41.25 26.11 9.21
N THR A 330 -40.73 27.16 9.84
CA THR A 330 -39.49 27.08 10.63
C THR A 330 -39.70 26.29 11.92
N ASN A 331 -40.86 26.45 12.59
CA ASN A 331 -41.23 25.63 13.75
C ASN A 331 -41.46 24.15 13.41
N GLU A 332 -42.06 23.88 12.25
CA GLU A 332 -42.26 22.51 11.76
C GLU A 332 -40.92 21.81 11.48
N LEU A 333 -39.96 22.52 10.88
CA LEU A 333 -38.60 22.04 10.69
C LEU A 333 -37.91 21.75 12.04
N ALA A 334 -38.03 22.63 13.03
CA ALA A 334 -37.48 22.38 14.36
C ALA A 334 -38.10 21.14 15.03
N SER A 335 -39.41 20.94 14.89
CA SER A 335 -40.08 19.75 15.45
C SER A 335 -39.63 18.46 14.77
N GLN A 336 -39.40 18.47 13.46
CA GLN A 336 -38.86 17.32 12.72
C GLN A 336 -37.42 17.01 13.15
N LEU A 337 -36.57 18.03 13.33
CA LEU A 337 -35.21 17.88 13.83
C LEU A 337 -35.18 17.35 15.27
N GLU A 338 -36.05 17.85 16.16
CA GLU A 338 -36.17 17.37 17.53
C GLU A 338 -36.65 15.91 17.61
N ALA A 339 -37.59 15.50 16.75
CA ALA A 339 -38.04 14.12 16.66
C ALA A 339 -36.92 13.19 16.17
N ARG A 340 -36.14 13.64 15.17
CA ARG A 340 -34.97 12.93 14.65
C ARG A 340 -33.86 12.79 15.70
N GLU A 341 -33.57 13.86 16.44
CA GLU A 341 -32.61 13.83 17.56
C GLU A 341 -33.07 12.88 18.67
N LYS A 342 -34.36 12.87 19.03
CA LYS A 342 -34.91 11.93 20.03
C LYS A 342 -34.79 10.48 19.57
N SER A 343 -35.11 10.20 18.31
CA SER A 343 -34.96 8.86 17.72
C SER A 343 -33.50 8.43 17.68
N ASN A 344 -32.60 9.30 17.21
CA ASN A 344 -31.16 9.02 17.17
C ASN A 344 -30.59 8.81 18.58
N LYS A 345 -31.04 9.58 19.57
CA LYS A 345 -30.61 9.44 20.98
C LYS A 345 -31.11 8.15 21.62
N ALA A 346 -32.33 7.72 21.31
CA ALA A 346 -32.85 6.42 21.74
C ALA A 346 -32.04 5.27 21.14
N ASN A 347 -31.79 5.30 19.82
CA ASN A 347 -30.96 4.30 19.14
C ASN A 347 -29.52 4.28 19.71
N THR A 348 -28.93 5.44 19.99
CA THR A 348 -27.57 5.55 20.54
C THR A 348 -27.43 4.91 21.94
N SER A 349 -28.49 4.93 22.76
CA SER A 349 -28.46 4.32 24.10
C SER A 349 -28.39 2.79 24.08
N GLU A 350 -28.87 2.16 23.00
CA GLU A 350 -28.91 0.70 22.84
C GLU A 350 -27.65 0.14 22.15
N ASP A 351 -26.77 1.00 21.64
CA ASP A 351 -25.52 0.58 21.00
C ASP A 351 -24.46 0.13 22.02
N PHE A 352 -23.41 -0.56 21.55
CA PHE A 352 -22.38 -1.21 22.37
C PHE A 352 -21.71 -0.29 23.39
N PHE A 353 -21.44 0.97 23.02
CA PHE A 353 -20.79 1.95 23.89
C PHE A 353 -21.79 2.91 24.56
N SER A 354 -23.10 2.72 24.36
CA SER A 354 -24.18 3.61 24.83
C SER A 354 -23.99 5.09 24.43
N CYS A 355 -23.14 5.33 23.43
CA CYS A 355 -22.80 6.60 22.82
C CYS A 355 -22.34 6.33 21.38
N GLN A 356 -22.36 7.35 20.53
CA GLN A 356 -21.83 7.23 19.18
C GLN A 356 -20.31 7.08 19.22
N ALA A 357 -19.81 6.01 18.60
CA ALA A 357 -18.41 5.74 18.45
C ALA A 357 -18.00 5.78 16.98
N TYR A 358 -16.73 6.07 16.73
CA TYR A 358 -16.15 6.29 15.42
C TYR A 358 -14.77 5.63 15.33
N LEU A 359 -14.34 5.32 14.11
CA LEU A 359 -12.93 5.06 13.85
C LEU A 359 -12.15 6.38 13.86
N THR A 360 -11.02 6.39 14.56
CA THR A 360 -10.23 7.60 14.79
C THR A 360 -9.57 8.12 13.51
N VAL A 361 -9.65 9.43 13.30
CA VAL A 361 -8.91 10.13 12.24
C VAL A 361 -7.50 10.53 12.68
N SER A 362 -7.31 10.73 13.99
CA SER A 362 -6.03 11.04 14.62
C SER A 362 -6.06 10.71 16.11
N GLY A 363 -4.97 10.12 16.60
CA GLY A 363 -4.76 9.81 18.02
C GLY A 363 -4.06 10.92 18.79
N ARG A 364 -3.72 12.05 18.16
CA ARG A 364 -2.88 13.10 18.77
C ARG A 364 -3.42 13.66 20.09
N LEU A 365 -4.73 13.89 20.21
CA LEU A 365 -5.32 14.35 21.48
C LEU A 365 -5.03 13.38 22.64
N HIS A 366 -5.08 12.07 22.39
CA HIS A 366 -4.73 11.06 23.40
C HIS A 366 -3.21 11.04 23.63
N LEU A 367 -2.42 11.24 22.58
CA LEU A 367 -0.97 11.26 22.70
C LEU A 367 -0.48 12.45 23.56
N GLU A 368 -1.17 13.59 23.52
CA GLU A 368 -0.89 14.75 24.39
C GLU A 368 -0.99 14.41 25.87
N SER A 369 -1.96 13.59 26.30
CA SER A 369 -2.04 13.20 27.72
C SER A 369 -0.82 12.41 28.17
N TYR A 370 -0.26 11.58 27.27
CA TYR A 370 0.97 10.84 27.54
C TYR A 370 2.21 11.73 27.46
N ALA A 371 2.27 12.68 26.54
CA ALA A 371 3.38 13.64 26.46
C ALA A 371 3.49 14.45 27.76
N CYS A 372 2.36 14.89 28.34
CA CYS A 372 2.32 15.58 29.63
C CYS A 372 2.92 14.75 30.80
N ALA A 373 2.97 13.42 30.69
CA ALA A 373 3.49 12.53 31.73
C ALA A 373 4.88 11.95 31.41
N LEU A 374 5.16 11.70 30.13
CA LEU A 374 6.32 10.93 29.67
C LEU A 374 7.33 11.76 28.87
N GLY A 375 7.04 13.04 28.64
CA GLY A 375 7.87 13.93 27.83
C GLY A 375 7.62 13.73 26.34
N ASN A 376 8.38 12.83 25.73
CA ASN A 376 8.38 12.61 24.29
C ASN A 376 7.77 11.25 23.94
N VAL A 377 6.71 11.26 23.14
CA VAL A 377 5.95 10.06 22.81
C VAL A 377 5.61 10.02 21.32
N TYR A 378 5.39 8.82 20.81
CA TYR A 378 4.90 8.61 19.45
C TYR A 378 3.93 7.44 19.39
N SER A 379 3.05 7.46 18.40
CA SER A 379 2.15 6.37 18.06
C SER A 379 2.34 5.98 16.59
N PHE A 380 2.19 4.69 16.30
CA PHE A 380 2.19 4.18 14.93
C PHE A 380 1.01 3.24 14.76
N GLY A 381 0.04 3.62 13.92
CA GLY A 381 -1.13 2.79 13.70
C GLY A 381 -2.06 3.32 12.60
N PRO A 382 -3.17 2.62 12.34
CA PRO A 382 -4.12 2.98 11.30
C PRO A 382 -4.95 4.19 11.70
N ARG A 383 -5.28 5.04 10.72
CA ARG A 383 -6.21 6.16 10.81
C ARG A 383 -7.20 6.07 9.65
N PHE A 384 -8.41 6.52 9.91
CA PHE A 384 -9.55 6.28 9.03
C PHE A 384 -10.17 7.59 8.58
N ARG A 385 -10.49 7.72 7.30
CA ARG A 385 -11.21 8.88 6.75
C ARG A 385 -12.30 8.40 5.81
N ALA A 386 -13.53 8.82 6.06
CA ALA A 386 -14.70 8.42 5.27
C ALA A 386 -14.95 9.35 4.06
N GLU A 387 -13.94 10.11 3.64
CA GLU A 387 -14.02 10.99 2.49
C GLU A 387 -14.26 10.20 1.19
N LYS A 388 -15.24 10.64 0.40
CA LYS A 388 -15.56 10.04 -0.92
C LYS A 388 -14.57 10.51 -2.00
N SER A 389 -13.28 10.30 -1.76
CA SER A 389 -12.20 10.70 -2.66
C SER A 389 -11.79 9.57 -3.59
N GLN A 390 -11.50 9.92 -4.85
CA GLN A 390 -10.89 9.01 -5.83
C GLN A 390 -9.40 9.33 -6.07
N SER A 391 -8.82 10.24 -5.29
CA SER A 391 -7.42 10.63 -5.41
C SER A 391 -6.48 9.43 -5.27
N PRO A 392 -5.43 9.30 -6.11
CA PRO A 392 -4.44 8.23 -5.97
C PRO A 392 -3.60 8.36 -4.69
N LYS A 393 -3.71 9.46 -3.94
CA LYS A 393 -2.97 9.72 -2.70
C LYS A 393 -3.82 9.51 -1.45
N CYS A 394 -5.05 9.05 -1.58
CA CYS A 394 -6.00 8.90 -0.48
C CYS A 394 -6.69 7.54 -0.54
N VAL A 395 -6.80 6.89 0.62
CA VAL A 395 -7.59 5.68 0.84
C VAL A 395 -8.28 5.82 2.21
N ALA A 396 -9.28 4.97 2.45
CA ALA A 396 -10.11 5.06 3.65
C ALA A 396 -9.35 4.69 4.94
N GLU A 397 -8.37 3.80 4.83
CA GLU A 397 -7.48 3.38 5.91
C GLU A 397 -6.03 3.65 5.51
N MET A 398 -5.32 4.46 6.29
CA MET A 398 -3.90 4.76 6.11
C MET A 398 -3.14 4.60 7.42
N TRP A 399 -1.88 4.20 7.32
CA TRP A 399 -0.98 4.16 8.46
C TRP A 399 -0.35 5.52 8.69
N MET A 400 -0.37 5.97 9.94
CA MET A 400 0.16 7.24 10.36
C MET A 400 1.15 7.05 11.51
N VAL A 401 2.19 7.87 11.50
CA VAL A 401 3.09 8.05 12.64
C VAL A 401 2.77 9.40 13.25
N GLU A 402 2.38 9.42 14.52
CA GLU A 402 2.01 10.62 15.25
C GLU A 402 2.95 10.83 16.41
N VAL A 403 3.42 12.06 16.60
CA VAL A 403 4.47 12.41 17.55
C VAL A 403 3.99 13.56 18.40
N GLU A 404 4.29 13.52 19.70
CA GLU A 404 3.99 14.60 20.63
C GLU A 404 5.13 14.77 21.62
N MET A 405 5.55 16.03 21.83
CA MET A 405 6.70 16.39 22.65
C MET A 405 6.26 17.43 23.68
N ALA A 406 6.51 17.17 24.96
CA ALA A 406 6.33 18.16 26.01
C ALA A 406 7.53 19.13 26.06
N PHE A 407 7.31 20.33 26.60
CA PHE A 407 8.29 21.41 26.70
C PHE A 407 8.87 21.86 25.35
N SER A 408 8.11 21.71 24.28
CA SER A 408 8.54 22.03 22.92
C SER A 408 7.67 23.10 22.26
N GLN A 409 8.23 23.75 21.25
CA GLN A 409 7.61 24.80 20.44
C GLN A 409 7.55 24.38 18.96
N LEU A 410 6.89 25.21 18.14
CA LEU A 410 6.74 24.94 16.70
C LEU A 410 8.06 24.60 16.00
N GLU A 411 9.12 25.37 16.29
CA GLU A 411 10.45 25.15 15.69
C GLU A 411 11.02 23.76 16.03
N ASP A 412 10.83 23.29 17.27
CA ASP A 412 11.28 21.97 17.70
C ASP A 412 10.53 20.86 16.94
N ALA A 413 9.22 21.03 16.74
CA ALA A 413 8.42 20.09 15.94
C ALA A 413 8.84 20.08 14.46
N MET A 414 9.13 21.25 13.87
CA MET A 414 9.61 21.33 12.49
C MET A 414 10.98 20.66 12.33
N ASN A 415 11.90 20.88 13.27
CA ASN A 415 13.23 20.27 13.25
C ASN A 415 13.15 18.75 13.45
N CYS A 416 12.36 18.28 14.40
CA CYS A 416 12.15 16.84 14.62
C CYS A 416 11.51 16.17 13.39
N ALA A 417 10.52 16.81 12.76
CA ALA A 417 9.90 16.32 11.54
C ALA A 417 10.89 16.22 10.38
N GLU A 418 11.75 17.22 10.19
CA GLU A 418 12.78 17.21 9.15
C GLU A 418 13.85 16.14 9.40
N ASP A 419 14.35 16.04 10.63
CA ASP A 419 15.34 15.02 11.02
C ASP A 419 14.78 13.61 10.85
N TYR A 420 13.52 13.40 11.25
CA TYR A 420 12.83 12.12 11.07
C TYR A 420 12.69 11.76 9.60
N PHE A 421 12.23 12.70 8.76
CA PHE A 421 12.11 12.49 7.32
C PHE A 421 13.45 12.15 6.67
N LYS A 422 14.51 12.89 6.99
CA LYS A 422 15.88 12.64 6.50
C LYS A 422 16.41 11.29 6.97
N PHE A 423 16.14 10.93 8.23
CA PHE A 423 16.51 9.64 8.79
C PHE A 423 15.87 8.49 8.00
N LEU A 424 14.58 8.58 7.68
CA LEU A 424 13.88 7.57 6.88
C LEU A 424 14.46 7.45 5.46
N CYS A 425 14.75 8.58 4.81
CA CYS A 425 15.39 8.59 3.48
C CYS A 425 16.76 7.91 3.53
N LYS A 426 17.60 8.27 4.51
CA LYS A 426 18.91 7.69 4.72
C LYS A 426 18.83 6.20 4.98
N TRP A 427 17.91 5.78 5.84
CA TRP A 427 17.72 4.38 6.18
C TRP A 427 17.42 3.52 4.96
N VAL A 428 16.52 3.99 4.07
CA VAL A 428 16.17 3.27 2.84
C VAL A 428 17.37 3.15 1.90
N VAL A 429 18.13 4.23 1.70
CA VAL A 429 19.32 4.21 0.83
C VAL A 429 20.39 3.25 1.36
N GLU A 430 20.61 3.21 2.67
CA GLU A 430 21.66 2.40 3.29
C GLU A 430 21.25 0.92 3.47
N ASN A 431 19.98 0.64 3.80
CA ASN A 431 19.54 -0.69 4.23
C ASN A 431 18.68 -1.43 3.18
N CYS A 432 18.29 -0.79 2.07
CA CYS A 432 17.45 -1.38 1.03
C CYS A 432 18.13 -1.36 -0.35
N SER A 433 19.46 -1.41 -0.43
CA SER A 433 20.23 -1.17 -1.66
C SER A 433 19.75 -1.96 -2.89
N GLN A 434 19.49 -3.27 -2.76
CA GLN A 434 19.00 -4.08 -3.89
C GLN A 434 17.59 -3.72 -4.34
N ASP A 435 16.71 -3.45 -3.38
CA ASP A 435 15.34 -3.01 -3.67
C ASP A 435 15.37 -1.62 -4.33
N MET A 436 16.22 -0.72 -3.87
CA MET A 436 16.41 0.61 -4.45
C MET A 436 17.04 0.55 -5.84
N GLU A 437 17.97 -0.37 -6.10
CA GLU A 437 18.52 -0.61 -7.43
C GLU A 437 17.42 -1.10 -8.39
N PHE A 438 16.55 -2.00 -7.93
CA PHE A 438 15.38 -2.43 -8.70
C PHE A 438 14.42 -1.27 -8.98
N VAL A 439 14.05 -0.51 -7.96
CA VAL A 439 13.16 0.66 -8.06
C VAL A 439 13.74 1.68 -9.04
N SER A 440 15.03 2.01 -8.93
CA SER A 440 15.71 2.93 -9.84
C SER A 440 15.63 2.43 -11.29
N LYS A 441 15.89 1.15 -11.53
CA LYS A 441 15.88 0.60 -12.89
C LYS A 441 14.48 0.48 -13.51
N ARG A 442 13.44 0.32 -12.70
CA ARG A 442 12.11 -0.14 -13.17
C ARG A 442 10.98 0.84 -12.94
N ILE A 443 11.11 1.76 -12.00
CA ILE A 443 10.05 2.69 -11.58
C ILE A 443 10.52 4.14 -11.79
N ASP A 444 11.55 4.58 -11.08
CA ASP A 444 12.04 5.96 -11.14
C ASP A 444 13.57 6.02 -11.13
N LYS A 445 14.18 6.29 -12.29
CA LYS A 445 15.64 6.30 -12.47
C LYS A 445 16.36 7.28 -11.55
N SER A 446 15.73 8.40 -11.17
CA SER A 446 16.35 9.44 -10.35
C SER A 446 16.06 9.29 -8.85
N ILE A 447 15.40 8.22 -8.42
CA ILE A 447 14.99 8.05 -7.01
C ILE A 447 16.17 8.08 -6.04
N ILE A 448 17.27 7.39 -6.33
CA ILE A 448 18.43 7.30 -5.44
C ILE A 448 19.10 8.67 -5.34
N ASP A 449 19.36 9.31 -6.47
CA ASP A 449 19.96 10.65 -6.52
C ASP A 449 19.10 11.68 -5.78
N ARG A 450 17.76 11.60 -5.95
CA ARG A 450 16.80 12.48 -5.26
C ARG A 450 16.84 12.28 -3.75
N LEU A 451 16.82 11.03 -3.28
CA LEU A 451 16.90 10.74 -1.84
C LEU A 451 18.24 11.20 -1.26
N GLN A 452 19.36 10.96 -1.95
CA GLN A 452 20.69 11.42 -1.54
C GLN A 452 20.78 12.94 -1.47
N SER A 453 20.26 13.65 -2.48
CA SER A 453 20.20 15.11 -2.47
C SER A 453 19.46 15.64 -1.24
N ILE A 454 18.32 15.04 -0.91
CA ILE A 454 17.49 15.47 0.23
C ILE A 454 18.14 15.19 1.58
N ILE A 455 18.88 14.10 1.71
CA ILE A 455 19.64 13.81 2.92
C ILE A 455 20.67 14.92 3.19
N SER A 456 21.24 15.53 2.14
CA SER A 456 22.28 16.56 2.24
C SER A 456 21.76 18.00 2.27
N THR A 457 20.51 18.27 1.89
CA THR A 457 19.96 19.63 1.77
C THR A 457 18.97 19.93 2.90
N SER A 458 18.93 21.16 3.41
CA SER A 458 17.88 21.62 4.33
C SER A 458 16.59 21.93 3.58
N SER A 459 15.46 21.66 4.21
CA SER A 459 14.15 22.04 3.66
C SER A 459 14.01 23.55 3.68
N GLU A 460 13.40 24.12 2.64
CA GLU A 460 13.09 25.55 2.64
C GLU A 460 11.97 25.81 3.66
N LYS A 461 12.12 26.82 4.52
CA LYS A 461 11.10 27.19 5.53
C LYS A 461 10.47 28.52 5.15
N VAL A 462 9.18 28.53 4.84
CA VAL A 462 8.44 29.74 4.45
C VAL A 462 7.15 29.90 5.25
N THR A 463 6.77 31.14 5.55
CA THR A 463 5.46 31.40 6.16
C THR A 463 4.35 31.18 5.12
N TYR A 464 3.14 30.85 5.56
CA TYR A 464 1.95 30.80 4.70
C TYR A 464 1.76 32.11 3.94
N THR A 465 1.97 33.25 4.60
CA THR A 465 1.84 34.57 3.98
C THR A 465 2.84 34.76 2.84
N GLU A 466 4.09 34.32 3.00
CA GLU A 466 5.07 34.35 1.92
C GLU A 466 4.71 33.34 0.81
N ALA A 467 4.26 32.15 1.17
CA ALA A 467 3.84 31.14 0.19
C ALA A 467 2.71 31.66 -0.72
N VAL A 468 1.70 32.34 -0.15
CA VAL A 468 0.64 33.01 -0.93
C VAL A 468 1.24 34.11 -1.82
N ARG A 469 2.10 34.97 -1.28
CA ARG A 469 2.74 36.07 -2.03
C ARG A 469 3.56 35.57 -3.22
N VAL A 470 4.28 34.46 -3.07
CA VAL A 470 5.08 33.88 -4.16
C VAL A 470 4.15 33.26 -5.21
N LEU A 471 3.09 32.56 -4.79
CA LEU A 471 2.11 31.99 -5.71
C LEU A 471 1.31 33.06 -6.47
N GLU A 472 1.02 34.21 -5.87
CA GLU A 472 0.35 35.34 -6.54
C GLU A 472 1.20 35.95 -7.68
N LYS A 473 2.53 35.76 -7.65
CA LYS A 473 3.44 36.23 -8.71
C LYS A 473 3.49 35.28 -9.92
N VAL A 474 2.91 34.09 -9.81
CA VAL A 474 2.87 33.09 -10.89
C VAL A 474 1.86 33.55 -11.94
N THR A 475 2.33 33.79 -13.16
CA THR A 475 1.50 34.28 -14.29
C THR A 475 1.30 33.23 -15.37
N GLU A 476 2.23 32.28 -15.43
CA GLU A 476 2.30 31.19 -16.40
C GLU A 476 1.31 30.06 -16.14
N LYS A 477 0.79 29.95 -14.91
CA LYS A 477 -0.17 28.91 -14.51
C LYS A 477 -1.44 29.52 -13.94
N ALA A 478 -2.59 29.10 -14.48
CA ALA A 478 -3.89 29.41 -13.90
C ALA A 478 -4.32 28.29 -12.95
N PHE A 479 -4.40 28.60 -11.65
CA PHE A 479 -4.88 27.66 -10.63
C PHE A 479 -6.40 27.51 -10.68
N GLU A 480 -6.89 26.30 -10.40
CA GLU A 480 -8.34 26.02 -10.42
C GLU A 480 -9.10 26.83 -9.35
N ILE A 481 -8.51 26.92 -8.16
CA ILE A 481 -9.05 27.69 -7.04
C ILE A 481 -8.21 28.95 -6.87
N LYS A 482 -8.87 30.12 -6.88
CA LYS A 482 -8.18 31.39 -6.70
C LYS A 482 -7.49 31.46 -5.34
N LEU A 483 -6.25 31.94 -5.37
CA LEU A 483 -5.48 32.23 -4.16
C LEU A 483 -6.10 33.41 -3.41
N GLN A 484 -6.38 33.19 -2.13
CA GLN A 484 -6.85 34.23 -1.23
C GLN A 484 -6.26 33.99 0.16
N TRP A 485 -5.62 35.02 0.72
CA TRP A 485 -5.12 34.96 2.08
C TRP A 485 -6.26 34.66 3.07
N GLY A 486 -6.05 33.70 3.96
CA GLY A 486 -7.07 33.23 4.91
C GLY A 486 -7.72 31.91 4.51
N VAL A 487 -7.54 31.46 3.26
CA VAL A 487 -8.04 30.16 2.76
C VAL A 487 -6.92 29.13 2.77
N ALA A 488 -7.25 27.87 3.04
CA ALA A 488 -6.28 26.76 2.99
C ALA A 488 -5.67 26.62 1.58
N LEU A 489 -4.36 26.35 1.52
CA LEU A 489 -3.71 26.01 0.25
C LEU A 489 -4.19 24.65 -0.24
N THR A 490 -4.53 24.57 -1.53
CA THR A 490 -4.98 23.34 -2.18
C THR A 490 -3.79 22.42 -2.46
N THR A 491 -4.06 21.14 -2.74
CA THR A 491 -3.01 20.21 -3.19
C THR A 491 -2.26 20.74 -4.42
N GLU A 492 -2.95 21.43 -5.33
CA GLU A 492 -2.33 22.05 -6.50
C GLU A 492 -1.33 23.15 -6.13
N HIS A 493 -1.73 24.06 -5.22
CA HIS A 493 -0.85 25.14 -4.73
C HIS A 493 0.39 24.58 -4.04
N LEU A 494 0.19 23.61 -3.15
CA LEU A 494 1.27 22.97 -2.40
C LEU A 494 2.25 22.24 -3.33
N SER A 495 1.73 21.48 -4.29
CA SER A 495 2.57 20.81 -5.30
C SER A 495 3.36 21.83 -6.13
N TYR A 496 2.75 22.93 -6.57
CA TYR A 496 3.47 23.94 -7.36
C TYR A 496 4.62 24.59 -6.58
N LEU A 497 4.43 24.87 -5.29
CA LEU A 497 5.50 25.38 -4.41
C LEU A 497 6.68 24.41 -4.39
N ALA A 498 6.43 23.13 -4.12
CA ALA A 498 7.49 22.14 -3.98
C ALA A 498 8.14 21.76 -5.33
N ASP A 499 7.34 21.59 -6.38
CA ASP A 499 7.79 21.07 -7.68
C ASP A 499 8.45 22.16 -8.55
N GLU A 500 7.87 23.37 -8.63
CA GLU A 500 8.27 24.39 -9.62
C GLU A 500 9.06 25.54 -9.00
N ILE A 501 8.61 26.04 -7.84
CA ILE A 501 9.20 27.22 -7.19
C ILE A 501 10.48 26.84 -6.44
N TYR A 502 10.37 25.96 -5.43
CA TYR A 502 11.48 25.61 -4.55
C TYR A 502 12.25 24.37 -5.03
N LYS A 503 11.64 23.55 -5.88
CA LYS A 503 12.25 22.34 -6.49
C LYS A 503 12.82 21.37 -5.45
N GLY A 504 12.14 21.25 -4.32
CA GLY A 504 12.62 20.51 -3.15
C GLY A 504 11.58 20.46 -2.03
N PRO A 505 11.91 19.81 -0.89
CA PRO A 505 11.07 19.83 0.30
C PRO A 505 10.87 21.25 0.84
N VAL A 506 9.62 21.59 1.19
CA VAL A 506 9.26 22.91 1.74
C VAL A 506 8.44 22.72 3.00
N ILE A 507 8.81 23.42 4.07
CA ILE A 507 8.04 23.55 5.29
C ILE A 507 7.32 24.90 5.24
N ILE A 508 6.00 24.86 5.18
CA ILE A 508 5.14 26.04 5.21
C ILE A 508 4.59 26.17 6.62
N TYR A 509 4.70 27.32 7.27
CA TYR A 509 4.26 27.50 8.66
C TYR A 509 3.48 28.81 8.91
N ASP A 510 2.89 28.96 10.09
CA ASP A 510 2.03 30.09 10.48
C ASP A 510 0.78 30.25 9.60
N TYR A 511 -0.02 29.17 9.53
CA TYR A 511 -1.26 29.14 8.76
C TYR A 511 -2.37 30.01 9.37
N PRO A 512 -3.35 30.47 8.57
CA PRO A 512 -4.52 31.16 9.09
C PRO A 512 -5.30 30.28 10.08
N LYS A 513 -5.79 30.90 11.16
CA LYS A 513 -6.57 30.22 12.22
C LYS A 513 -7.75 29.41 11.68
N ALA A 514 -8.40 29.89 10.63
CA ALA A 514 -9.57 29.25 10.03
C ALA A 514 -9.24 27.94 9.27
N ALA A 515 -7.99 27.74 8.86
CA ALA A 515 -7.56 26.61 8.04
C ALA A 515 -6.99 25.43 8.86
N LYS A 516 -6.97 25.54 10.19
CA LYS A 516 -6.27 24.60 11.08
C LYS A 516 -7.12 24.19 12.28
N PRO A 517 -6.82 23.05 12.91
CA PRO A 517 -7.61 22.50 14.01
C PRO A 517 -7.72 23.44 15.22
N PHE A 518 -8.76 23.23 16.02
CA PHE A 518 -9.07 24.07 17.18
C PHE A 518 -7.97 24.10 18.26
N TYR A 519 -7.16 23.05 18.32
CA TYR A 519 -6.09 22.89 19.29
C TYR A 519 -4.76 23.51 18.84
N ALA A 520 -4.65 24.05 17.62
CA ALA A 520 -3.42 24.74 17.19
C ALA A 520 -3.27 26.08 17.91
N ARG A 521 -2.09 26.35 18.47
CA ARG A 521 -1.82 27.56 19.27
C ARG A 521 -2.01 28.83 18.45
N LEU A 522 -2.79 29.78 18.97
CA LEU A 522 -2.96 31.09 18.35
C LEU A 522 -1.68 31.92 18.48
N ASN A 523 -1.19 32.44 17.36
CA ASN A 523 -0.05 33.36 17.35
C ASN A 523 -0.45 34.73 17.89
N ASP A 524 0.56 35.53 18.26
CA ASP A 524 0.35 36.83 18.91
C ASP A 524 -0.29 37.87 17.95
N ASP A 525 -0.31 37.59 16.65
CA ASP A 525 -1.01 38.40 15.65
C ASP A 525 -2.55 38.25 15.68
N GLY A 526 -3.07 37.28 16.42
CA GLY A 526 -4.49 36.95 16.53
C GLY A 526 -5.13 36.40 15.25
N LYS A 527 -4.35 36.15 14.20
CA LYS A 527 -4.83 35.77 12.86
C LYS A 527 -4.29 34.43 12.39
N THR A 528 -3.06 34.10 12.74
CA THR A 528 -2.38 32.85 12.37
C THR A 528 -2.26 31.92 13.58
N VAL A 529 -1.99 30.64 13.31
CA VAL A 529 -1.70 29.63 14.32
C VAL A 529 -0.35 29.01 14.07
N ALA A 530 0.32 28.60 15.14
CA ALA A 530 1.61 27.91 15.13
C ALA A 530 1.45 26.48 14.59
N ALA A 531 1.24 26.36 13.29
CA ALA A 531 1.06 25.11 12.56
C ALA A 531 1.97 25.08 11.32
N PHE A 532 2.40 23.90 10.91
CA PHE A 532 3.22 23.71 9.74
C PHE A 532 2.78 22.50 8.90
N ASP A 533 3.09 22.57 7.61
CA ASP A 533 2.99 21.46 6.67
C ASP A 533 4.35 21.26 6.01
N MET A 534 4.87 20.03 5.99
CA MET A 534 6.01 19.66 5.15
C MET A 534 5.50 19.05 3.85
N VAL A 535 5.87 19.67 2.74
CA VAL A 535 5.42 19.35 1.39
C VAL A 535 6.59 18.87 0.57
N LEU A 536 6.43 17.73 -0.10
CA LEU A 536 7.43 17.13 -0.96
C LEU A 536 7.05 17.20 -2.43
N PRO A 537 8.04 17.33 -3.34
CA PRO A 537 7.82 17.17 -4.76
C PRO A 537 7.14 15.84 -5.10
N LYS A 538 6.28 15.83 -6.12
CA LYS A 538 5.45 14.70 -6.61
C LYS A 538 4.40 14.15 -5.62
N VAL A 539 4.68 14.13 -4.32
CA VAL A 539 3.80 13.55 -3.29
C VAL A 539 2.85 14.58 -2.70
N GLY A 540 3.30 15.81 -2.44
CA GLY A 540 2.53 16.84 -1.76
C GLY A 540 2.76 16.80 -0.24
N ARG A 541 1.73 17.14 0.55
CA ARG A 541 1.83 17.20 2.02
C ARG A 541 2.14 15.81 2.60
N LEU A 542 3.32 15.66 3.19
CA LEU A 542 3.75 14.43 3.85
C LEU A 542 3.57 14.49 5.37
N ILE A 543 3.95 15.63 5.98
CA ILE A 543 3.87 15.85 7.42
C ILE A 543 3.00 17.07 7.69
N THR A 544 2.16 16.99 8.71
CA THR A 544 1.39 18.12 9.26
C THR A 544 1.60 18.18 10.75
N GLY A 545 1.83 19.36 11.32
CA GLY A 545 2.06 19.51 12.75
C GLY A 545 1.72 20.90 13.27
N ASN A 546 1.79 21.05 14.58
CA ASN A 546 1.53 22.31 15.26
C ASN A 546 2.07 22.29 16.69
N GLN A 547 2.29 23.49 17.22
CA GLN A 547 2.30 23.68 18.67
C GLN A 547 0.84 23.68 19.16
N ASN A 548 0.54 22.95 20.23
CA ASN A 548 -0.83 22.90 20.74
C ASN A 548 -1.09 24.06 21.71
N GLU A 549 -2.33 24.54 21.73
CA GLU A 549 -2.77 25.64 22.58
C GLU A 549 -2.78 25.19 24.05
N GLU A 550 -1.82 25.71 24.81
CA GLU A 550 -1.62 25.43 26.22
C GLU A 550 -2.45 26.34 27.14
N ARG A 551 -2.95 27.48 26.61
CA ARG A 551 -3.70 28.47 27.37
C ARG A 551 -5.18 28.12 27.35
N ILE A 552 -5.72 27.79 28.52
CA ILE A 552 -7.09 27.27 28.66
C ILE A 552 -8.16 28.20 28.10
N ASP A 553 -8.02 29.52 28.30
CA ASP A 553 -9.03 30.49 27.85
C ASP A 553 -9.07 30.59 26.32
N MET A 554 -7.90 30.51 25.68
CA MET A 554 -7.77 30.53 24.21
C MET A 554 -8.36 29.26 23.60
N LEU A 555 -8.04 28.10 24.20
CA LEU A 555 -8.58 26.81 23.78
C LEU A 555 -10.12 26.76 23.96
N ALA A 556 -10.63 27.21 25.11
CA ALA A 556 -12.07 27.27 25.38
C ALA A 556 -12.79 28.20 24.42
N SER A 557 -12.21 29.37 24.12
CA SER A 557 -12.75 30.29 23.10
C SER A 557 -12.83 29.60 21.75
N ARG A 558 -11.80 28.87 21.34
CA ARG A 558 -11.76 28.22 20.03
C ARG A 558 -12.76 27.07 19.91
N ILE A 559 -12.94 26.26 20.95
CA ILE A 559 -13.98 25.22 21.03
C ILE A 559 -15.37 25.86 20.84
N LYS A 560 -15.64 26.97 21.54
CA LYS A 560 -16.90 27.71 21.44
C LYS A 560 -17.13 28.31 20.06
N GLU A 561 -16.10 28.94 19.48
CA GLU A 561 -16.16 29.54 18.13
C GLU A 561 -16.52 28.53 17.04
N LEU A 562 -16.10 27.27 17.20
CA LEU A 562 -16.34 26.20 16.23
C LEU A 562 -17.60 25.38 16.53
N GLY A 563 -18.36 25.74 17.57
CA GLY A 563 -19.58 25.01 17.95
C GLY A 563 -19.33 23.58 18.44
N LEU A 564 -18.11 23.29 18.91
CA LEU A 564 -17.75 21.96 19.42
C LEU A 564 -18.39 21.74 20.80
N ALA A 565 -18.93 20.54 21.03
CA ALA A 565 -19.55 20.16 22.30
C ALA A 565 -18.49 20.05 23.40
N ARG A 566 -18.40 21.08 24.25
CA ARG A 566 -17.34 21.22 25.27
C ARG A 566 -17.22 19.99 26.16
N GLU A 567 -18.34 19.35 26.49
CA GLU A 567 -18.41 18.18 27.36
C GLU A 567 -17.56 17.01 26.81
N GLN A 568 -17.43 16.88 25.49
CA GLN A 568 -16.61 15.84 24.84
C GLN A 568 -15.10 16.07 25.03
N TYR A 569 -14.69 17.32 25.27
CA TYR A 569 -13.30 17.74 25.38
C TYR A 569 -12.90 18.07 26.82
N GLU A 570 -13.76 17.83 27.81
CA GLU A 570 -13.49 18.24 29.19
C GLU A 570 -12.23 17.58 29.77
N TRP A 571 -12.00 16.29 29.49
CA TRP A 571 -10.76 15.59 29.87
C TRP A 571 -9.51 16.19 29.18
N TYR A 572 -9.67 16.69 27.95
CA TYR A 572 -8.59 17.32 27.20
C TYR A 572 -8.30 18.73 27.73
N MET A 573 -9.33 19.43 28.20
CA MET A 573 -9.21 20.70 28.91
C MET A 573 -8.51 20.52 30.28
N ASP A 574 -8.69 19.39 30.95
CA ASP A 574 -8.00 19.09 32.22
C ASP A 574 -6.48 19.07 32.07
N LEU A 575 -5.96 18.67 30.90
CA LEU A 575 -4.53 18.75 30.58
C LEU A 575 -4.00 20.19 30.66
N ARG A 576 -4.86 21.20 30.45
CA ARG A 576 -4.50 22.62 30.55
C ARG A 576 -4.75 23.19 31.95
N ARG A 577 -5.50 22.51 32.81
CA ARG A 577 -5.75 22.92 34.21
C ARG A 577 -4.67 22.43 35.15
N GLN A 578 -4.17 21.22 34.93
CA GLN A 578 -3.28 20.52 35.84
C GLN A 578 -1.85 20.50 35.29
N GLY A 579 -1.08 21.57 35.53
CA GLY A 579 0.35 21.61 35.16
C GLY A 579 0.59 21.70 33.64
N SER A 580 -0.12 22.60 32.96
CA SER A 580 0.04 22.83 31.52
C SER A 580 1.46 23.27 31.13
N VAL A 581 1.90 22.86 29.94
CA VAL A 581 3.21 23.20 29.38
C VAL A 581 3.06 23.52 27.88
N LYS A 582 4.03 24.24 27.32
CA LYS A 582 4.17 24.28 25.87
C LYS A 582 4.53 22.88 25.38
N HIS A 583 3.92 22.48 24.28
CA HIS A 583 4.08 21.17 23.66
C HIS A 583 3.69 21.26 22.20
N SER A 584 4.28 20.41 21.38
CA SER A 584 4.07 20.40 19.95
C SER A 584 4.24 19.00 19.40
N GLY A 585 3.58 18.76 18.28
CA GLY A 585 3.58 17.45 17.65
C GLY A 585 3.29 17.51 16.17
N PHE A 586 3.40 16.36 15.53
CA PHE A 586 3.15 16.22 14.11
C PHE A 586 2.68 14.80 13.74
N SER A 587 2.12 14.69 12.55
CA SER A 587 1.67 13.44 11.95
C SER A 587 2.33 13.28 10.59
N LEU A 588 3.00 12.15 10.37
CA LEU A 588 3.56 11.73 9.09
C LEU A 588 2.66 10.66 8.45
N GLY A 589 2.31 10.86 7.18
CA GLY A 589 1.63 9.85 6.37
C GLY A 589 2.59 8.73 5.96
N PHE A 590 2.55 7.58 6.65
CA PHE A 590 3.51 6.50 6.44
C PHE A 590 3.40 5.92 5.01
N ASP A 591 2.18 5.70 4.53
CA ASP A 591 1.96 5.22 3.16
C ASP A 591 2.38 6.26 2.11
N LEU A 592 2.29 7.56 2.41
CA LEU A 592 2.82 8.61 1.54
C LEU A 592 4.35 8.63 1.54
N MET A 593 4.99 8.31 2.66
CA MET A 593 6.45 8.11 2.72
C MET A 593 6.88 6.91 1.89
N LEU A 594 6.08 5.85 1.85
CA LEU A 594 6.31 4.72 0.95
C LEU A 594 6.18 5.10 -0.52
N LEU A 595 5.16 5.86 -0.89
CA LEU A 595 5.07 6.39 -2.26
C LEU A 595 6.31 7.21 -2.62
N TYR A 596 6.74 8.08 -1.70
CA TYR A 596 7.89 8.94 -1.90
C TYR A 596 9.18 8.15 -2.17
N THR A 597 9.46 7.16 -1.33
CA THR A 597 10.69 6.35 -1.38
C THR A 597 10.70 5.31 -2.50
N THR A 598 9.52 4.90 -2.98
CA THR A 598 9.40 3.92 -4.08
C THR A 598 9.19 4.57 -5.45
N GLY A 599 8.87 5.86 -5.51
CA GLY A 599 8.57 6.56 -6.75
C GLY A 599 7.25 6.13 -7.42
N LEU A 600 6.40 5.39 -6.71
CA LEU A 600 5.06 5.04 -7.16
C LEU A 600 4.12 6.24 -7.03
N ASN A 601 3.08 6.28 -7.87
CA ASN A 601 2.16 7.41 -7.96
C ASN A 601 0.82 7.19 -7.25
N ASP A 602 0.55 5.98 -6.78
CA ASP A 602 -0.76 5.57 -6.26
C ASP A 602 -0.62 4.75 -4.98
N VAL A 603 -1.18 5.26 -3.89
CA VAL A 603 -1.04 4.70 -2.53
C VAL A 603 -1.57 3.27 -2.43
N ARG A 604 -2.49 2.89 -3.33
CA ARG A 604 -3.04 1.53 -3.42
C ARG A 604 -2.00 0.48 -3.82
N ASP A 605 -0.86 0.91 -4.35
CA ASP A 605 0.25 0.03 -4.75
C ASP A 605 1.28 -0.15 -3.64
N VAL A 606 1.21 0.64 -2.57
CA VAL A 606 2.10 0.52 -1.41
C VAL A 606 1.45 -0.08 -0.17
N ILE A 607 0.12 -0.09 -0.12
CA ILE A 607 -0.67 -0.72 0.95
C ILE A 607 -1.00 -2.16 0.54
N PRO A 608 -0.84 -3.18 1.42
CA PRO A 608 -1.10 -4.59 1.09
C PRO A 608 -2.51 -4.88 0.56
N PHE A 609 -3.55 -4.39 1.25
CA PHE A 609 -4.96 -4.55 0.92
C PHE A 609 -5.65 -3.18 1.06
N PRO A 610 -5.60 -2.33 0.03
CA PRO A 610 -6.11 -0.97 0.13
C PRO A 610 -7.65 -0.93 0.14
N THR A 611 -8.22 -0.17 1.06
CA THR A 611 -9.65 0.11 1.15
C THR A 611 -9.94 1.51 0.62
N SER A 612 -10.79 1.64 -0.39
CA SER A 612 -11.08 2.92 -1.05
C SER A 612 -12.58 3.11 -1.26
N PHE A 613 -13.00 4.35 -1.52
CA PHE A 613 -14.40 4.63 -1.79
C PHE A 613 -14.93 3.76 -2.95
N GLY A 614 -16.01 3.02 -2.69
CA GLY A 614 -16.63 2.10 -3.63
C GLY A 614 -15.88 0.78 -3.88
N LYS A 615 -14.71 0.55 -3.24
CA LYS A 615 -13.92 -0.68 -3.38
C LYS A 615 -13.23 -1.07 -2.07
N ALA A 616 -13.74 -2.13 -1.43
CA ALA A 616 -13.05 -2.85 -0.36
C ALA A 616 -12.65 -4.24 -0.89
N ILE A 617 -11.37 -4.41 -1.23
CA ILE A 617 -10.83 -5.68 -1.75
C ILE A 617 -10.00 -6.31 -0.63
N ASN A 618 -10.56 -7.34 0.01
CA ASN A 618 -9.91 -8.13 1.06
C ASN A 618 -9.54 -9.52 0.53
#